data_AF-A0A846U5V1-F1
#
_entry.id   AF-A0A846U5V1-F1
#
_cell.length_a   1.000
_cell.length_b   1.000
_cell.length_c   1.000
_cell.angle_alpha   90.00
_cell.angle_beta   90.00
_cell.angle_gamma   90.00
#
_symmetry.space_group_name_H-M   'P 1'
#
loop_
_entity.id
_entity.type
_entity.pdbx_description
1 polymer ?
#
loop_
_entity_poly.entity_id
_entity_poly.type
_entity_poly.pdbx_seq_one_letter_code
_entity_poly.pdbx_strand_id
1 'polypeptide(L)'
;MRFPSFPAAARFALLLGASIAMSIAHGAAQAADASPQSAVQAFYELRIAQLPNGGAPDEPALKLIAAMLTPRLHCLLKTAHRYDEAFLATQPGDKPPFVEGDLYSSLFEGPSRVKAQPARLARDIAWVPVRMFFDAGGQADATGWTDTVVLNRIDGRWLIADVNYGGNFAFGNSGRLSGVLADQLERPDPALKWTGREVRSCP
;
A
#
# COMPACT_ATOMS: atom_id res chain seq x y z
N MET A 1 34.50 -71.90 11.01
CA MET A 1 33.89 -72.94 11.87
C MET A 1 34.32 -72.70 13.31
N ARG A 2 33.43 -72.98 14.28
CA ARG A 2 33.46 -72.80 15.75
C ARG A 2 33.06 -71.42 16.31
N PHE A 3 31.86 -71.39 16.91
CA PHE A 3 31.36 -70.42 17.91
C PHE A 3 32.08 -70.63 19.26
N PRO A 4 32.04 -69.63 20.19
CA PRO A 4 31.02 -69.71 21.25
C PRO A 4 30.44 -68.36 21.76
N SER A 5 29.14 -68.42 22.06
CA SER A 5 28.43 -68.09 23.32
C SER A 5 28.71 -66.81 24.15
N PHE A 6 27.59 -66.15 24.47
CA PHE A 6 27.30 -64.94 25.28
C PHE A 6 27.88 -64.90 26.71
N PRO A 7 27.87 -63.70 27.36
CA PRO A 7 26.89 -63.57 28.46
C PRO A 7 26.12 -62.23 28.52
N ALA A 8 25.22 -62.23 29.48
CA ALA A 8 24.09 -61.38 29.77
C ALA A 8 24.37 -59.94 30.25
N ALA A 9 23.24 -59.23 30.34
CA ALA A 9 22.90 -58.18 31.31
C ALA A 9 23.35 -56.76 30.98
N ALA A 10 22.36 -55.89 30.73
CA ALA A 10 21.87 -54.98 31.76
C ALA A 10 20.69 -54.18 31.23
N ARG A 11 19.59 -54.19 31.99
CA ARG A 11 18.49 -53.24 31.81
C ARG A 11 18.99 -51.86 32.23
N PHE A 12 19.10 -50.94 31.27
CA PHE A 12 19.20 -49.51 31.57
C PHE A 12 17.94 -48.83 31.08
N ALA A 13 17.04 -48.56 32.02
CA ALA A 13 16.02 -47.55 31.87
C ALA A 13 16.73 -46.18 31.91
N LEU A 14 16.55 -45.35 30.89
CA LEU A 14 16.88 -43.94 30.98
C LEU A 14 15.88 -43.12 30.15
N LEU A 15 14.92 -42.55 30.88
CA LEU A 15 14.43 -41.18 30.79
C LEU A 15 14.13 -40.62 29.38
N LEU A 16 12.84 -40.53 29.06
CA LEU A 16 12.31 -39.55 28.10
C LEU A 16 12.79 -38.16 28.50
N GLY A 17 13.58 -37.53 27.63
CA GLY A 17 14.14 -36.20 27.86
C GLY A 17 14.12 -35.35 26.60
N ALA A 18 13.47 -34.20 26.73
CA ALA A 18 13.65 -32.95 26.00
C ALA A 18 13.07 -32.83 24.58
N SER A 19 11.89 -32.21 24.56
CA SER A 19 11.31 -31.42 23.48
C SER A 19 12.28 -30.36 22.93
N ILE A 20 12.47 -30.29 21.61
CA ILE A 20 13.02 -29.11 20.92
C ILE A 20 11.89 -28.52 20.09
N ALA A 21 11.12 -27.61 20.70
CA ALA A 21 10.27 -26.68 19.97
C ALA A 21 11.14 -25.48 19.55
N MET A 22 11.76 -25.57 18.37
CA MET A 22 12.54 -24.46 17.82
C MET A 22 11.57 -23.42 17.27
N SER A 23 11.48 -22.31 17.99
CA SER A 23 10.61 -21.17 17.69
C SER A 23 11.07 -20.46 16.42
N ILE A 24 10.23 -20.43 15.39
CA ILE A 24 10.40 -19.56 14.23
C ILE A 24 9.51 -18.33 14.41
N ALA A 25 9.94 -17.40 15.27
CA ALA A 25 9.37 -16.06 15.35
C ALA A 25 10.28 -15.10 14.55
N HIS A 26 10.29 -15.24 13.22
CA HIS A 26 10.94 -14.29 12.31
C HIS A 26 9.86 -13.61 11.46
N GLY A 27 9.26 -12.53 11.97
CA GLY A 27 8.23 -11.80 11.20
C GLY A 27 7.94 -10.36 11.64
N ALA A 28 8.35 -9.93 12.83
CA ALA A 28 7.98 -8.60 13.34
C ALA A 28 9.11 -7.56 13.32
N ALA A 29 10.38 -7.97 13.24
CA ALA A 29 11.52 -7.06 13.45
C ALA A 29 11.97 -6.26 12.22
N GLN A 30 11.52 -6.60 11.00
CA GLN A 30 11.99 -5.91 9.78
C GLN A 30 11.21 -4.62 9.45
N ALA A 31 10.06 -4.37 10.09
CA ALA A 31 9.22 -3.22 9.76
C ALA A 31 9.64 -1.91 10.47
N ALA A 32 10.42 -1.98 11.56
CA ALA A 32 10.75 -0.81 12.36
C ALA A 32 11.86 0.08 11.76
N ASP A 33 12.68 -0.47 10.87
CA ASP A 33 13.89 0.18 10.33
C ASP A 33 13.85 0.46 8.82
N ALA A 34 12.70 0.30 8.17
CA ALA A 34 12.57 0.61 6.76
C ALA A 34 12.84 2.12 6.53
N SER A 35 13.81 2.44 5.67
CA SER A 35 14.00 3.82 5.17
C SER A 35 12.73 4.30 4.47
N PRO A 36 12.47 5.62 4.40
CA PRO A 36 11.35 6.16 3.62
C PRO A 36 11.36 5.66 2.18
N GLN A 37 12.54 5.57 1.57
CA GLN A 37 12.72 5.09 0.19
C GLN A 37 12.27 3.64 0.04
N SER A 38 12.68 2.75 0.95
CA SER A 38 12.24 1.34 0.93
C SER A 38 10.75 1.19 1.22
N ALA A 39 10.18 2.02 2.09
CA ALA A 39 8.74 2.00 2.37
C ALA A 39 7.92 2.36 1.11
N VAL A 40 8.34 3.40 0.38
CA VAL A 40 7.71 3.81 -0.88
C VAL A 40 7.92 2.78 -1.99
N GLN A 41 9.13 2.24 -2.13
CA GLN A 41 9.41 1.19 -3.12
C GLN A 41 8.51 -0.03 -2.89
N ALA A 42 8.43 -0.50 -1.64
CA ALA A 42 7.58 -1.64 -1.29
C ALA A 42 6.09 -1.36 -1.54
N PHE A 43 5.62 -0.15 -1.26
CA PHE A 43 4.22 0.24 -1.52
C PHE A 43 3.87 0.12 -3.01
N TYR A 44 4.68 0.72 -3.88
CA TYR A 44 4.42 0.67 -5.32
C TYR A 44 4.63 -0.71 -5.92
N GLU A 45 5.61 -1.48 -5.47
CA GLU A 45 5.79 -2.88 -5.92
C GLU A 45 4.56 -3.72 -5.57
N LEU A 46 4.04 -3.59 -4.35
CA LEU A 46 2.82 -4.27 -3.94
C LEU A 46 1.61 -3.78 -4.75
N ARG A 47 1.43 -2.46 -4.93
CA ARG A 47 0.34 -1.89 -5.73
C ARG A 47 0.38 -2.34 -7.18
N ILE A 48 1.56 -2.39 -7.81
CA ILE A 48 1.70 -2.83 -9.21
C ILE A 48 1.42 -4.32 -9.33
N ALA A 49 1.86 -5.12 -8.36
CA ALA A 49 1.74 -6.58 -8.42
C ALA A 49 0.36 -7.11 -8.03
N GLN A 50 -0.35 -6.44 -7.11
CA GLN A 50 -1.51 -7.03 -6.44
C GLN A 50 -2.79 -6.18 -6.45
N LEU A 51 -2.71 -4.88 -6.71
CA LEU A 51 -3.90 -4.02 -6.74
C LEU A 51 -4.38 -3.84 -8.19
N PRO A 52 -5.71 -3.77 -8.42
CA PRO A 52 -6.25 -3.37 -9.70
C PRO A 52 -5.71 -2.01 -10.16
N ASN A 53 -5.51 -1.87 -11.47
CA ASN A 53 -5.24 -0.58 -12.07
C ASN A 53 -6.55 0.19 -12.16
N GLY A 54 -6.77 1.10 -11.21
CA GLY A 54 -7.87 2.03 -11.28
C GLY A 54 -8.74 2.06 -10.04
N GLY A 55 -9.18 3.27 -9.74
CA GLY A 55 -10.21 3.55 -8.77
C GLY A 55 -9.79 3.42 -7.31
N ALA A 56 -10.75 3.74 -6.43
CA ALA A 56 -10.61 3.61 -4.99
C ALA A 56 -10.48 2.12 -4.62
N PRO A 57 -9.55 1.77 -3.72
CA PRO A 57 -9.37 0.38 -3.32
C PRO A 57 -10.61 -0.12 -2.58
N ASP A 58 -11.11 -1.28 -3.00
CA ASP A 58 -12.13 -2.02 -2.27
C ASP A 58 -11.59 -2.54 -0.91
N GLU A 59 -12.45 -3.15 -0.09
CA GLU A 59 -12.02 -3.62 1.24
C GLU A 59 -10.84 -4.61 1.20
N PRO A 60 -10.80 -5.64 0.33
CA PRO A 60 -9.63 -6.50 0.17
C PRO A 60 -8.36 -5.73 -0.21
N ALA A 61 -8.42 -4.88 -1.23
CA ALA A 61 -7.26 -4.10 -1.70
C ALA A 61 -6.77 -3.15 -0.60
N LEU A 62 -7.68 -2.45 0.08
CA LEU A 62 -7.35 -1.52 1.16
C LEU A 62 -6.68 -2.26 2.33
N LYS A 63 -7.14 -3.48 2.66
CA LYS A 63 -6.54 -4.31 3.71
C LYS A 63 -5.09 -4.70 3.38
N LEU A 64 -4.76 -4.93 2.11
CA LEU A 64 -3.39 -5.25 1.68
C LEU A 64 -2.41 -4.10 1.95
N ILE A 65 -2.85 -2.85 1.75
CA ILE A 65 -2.00 -1.66 1.88
C ILE A 65 -2.16 -0.92 3.21
N ALA A 66 -3.15 -1.26 4.05
CA ALA A 66 -3.52 -0.50 5.24
C ALA A 66 -2.33 -0.21 6.18
N ALA A 67 -1.43 -1.17 6.37
CA ALA A 67 -0.25 -1.01 7.24
C ALA A 67 0.83 -0.06 6.68
N MET A 68 0.71 0.33 5.42
CA MET A 68 1.65 1.22 4.73
C MET A 68 1.12 2.66 4.68
N LEU A 69 -0.14 2.89 5.03
CA LEU A 69 -0.80 4.19 4.94
C LEU A 69 -0.88 4.86 6.30
N THR A 70 -0.83 6.19 6.32
CA THR A 70 -1.26 6.94 7.50
C THR A 70 -2.75 6.69 7.79
N PRO A 71 -3.20 6.79 9.06
CA PRO A 71 -4.62 6.64 9.40
C PRO A 71 -5.54 7.57 8.59
N ARG A 72 -5.07 8.80 8.30
CA ARG A 72 -5.79 9.77 7.48
C ARG A 72 -5.98 9.29 6.05
N LEU A 73 -4.91 8.91 5.36
CA LEU A 73 -4.99 8.49 3.95
C LEU A 73 -5.80 7.19 3.81
N HIS A 74 -5.64 6.25 4.75
CA HIS A 74 -6.47 5.06 4.82
C HIS A 74 -7.97 5.39 4.95
N CYS A 75 -8.32 6.34 5.83
CA CYS A 75 -9.69 6.81 5.98
C CYS A 75 -10.24 7.47 4.71
N LEU A 76 -9.45 8.31 4.04
CA LEU A 76 -9.87 8.96 2.78
C LEU A 76 -10.14 7.93 1.67
N LEU A 77 -9.26 6.96 1.47
CA LEU A 77 -9.44 5.90 0.45
C LEU A 77 -10.66 5.02 0.76
N LYS A 78 -10.86 4.64 2.03
CA LYS A 78 -12.08 3.93 2.45
C LYS A 78 -13.35 4.74 2.17
N THR A 79 -13.28 6.04 2.43
CA THR A 79 -14.40 6.96 2.23
C THR A 79 -14.70 7.14 0.74
N ALA A 80 -13.68 7.17 -0.11
CA ALA A 80 -13.81 7.20 -1.57
C ALA A 80 -14.56 5.98 -2.11
N HIS A 81 -14.15 4.77 -1.71
CA HIS A 81 -14.85 3.55 -2.11
C HIS A 81 -16.33 3.55 -1.66
N ARG A 82 -16.60 3.96 -0.42
CA ARG A 82 -17.98 4.08 0.08
C ARG A 82 -18.82 5.11 -0.68
N TYR A 83 -18.19 6.21 -1.11
CA TYR A 83 -18.86 7.22 -1.93
C TYR A 83 -19.28 6.61 -3.26
N ASP A 84 -18.38 5.88 -3.92
CA ASP A 84 -18.67 5.23 -5.20
C ASP A 84 -19.79 4.19 -5.09
N GLU A 85 -19.78 3.36 -4.03
CA GLU A 85 -20.87 2.40 -3.76
C GLU A 85 -22.22 3.09 -3.59
N ALA A 86 -22.26 4.20 -2.83
CA ALA A 86 -23.48 5.00 -2.67
C ALA A 86 -23.91 5.66 -3.99
N PHE A 87 -22.95 6.13 -4.76
CA PHE A 87 -23.18 6.73 -6.08
C PHE A 87 -23.81 5.73 -7.03
N LEU A 88 -23.22 4.53 -7.19
CA LEU A 88 -23.76 3.47 -8.05
C LEU A 88 -25.16 3.02 -7.62
N ALA A 89 -25.43 2.95 -6.32
CA ALA A 89 -26.73 2.55 -5.79
C ALA A 89 -27.86 3.55 -6.11
N THR A 90 -27.53 4.83 -6.33
CA THR A 90 -28.51 5.90 -6.59
C THR A 90 -28.55 6.34 -8.05
N GLN A 91 -27.42 6.25 -8.74
CA GLN A 91 -27.19 6.73 -10.09
C GLN A 91 -26.47 5.66 -10.94
N PRO A 92 -27.08 4.47 -11.16
CA PRO A 92 -26.40 3.33 -11.79
C PRO A 92 -25.99 3.52 -13.26
N GLY A 93 -26.54 4.54 -13.93
CA GLY A 93 -26.18 4.90 -15.31
C GLY A 93 -25.00 5.87 -15.41
N ASP A 94 -24.60 6.47 -14.29
CA ASP A 94 -23.52 7.44 -14.24
C ASP A 94 -22.28 6.81 -13.63
N LYS A 95 -21.13 7.37 -14.00
CA LYS A 95 -19.84 6.86 -13.58
C LYS A 95 -19.41 7.51 -12.26
N PRO A 96 -19.10 6.73 -11.21
CA PRO A 96 -18.63 7.29 -9.95
C PRO A 96 -17.28 8.02 -10.09
N PRO A 97 -17.00 9.02 -9.23
CA PRO A 97 -15.79 9.82 -9.34
C PRO A 97 -14.48 9.04 -9.18
N PHE A 98 -14.47 7.95 -8.40
CA PHE A 98 -13.25 7.22 -8.08
C PHE A 98 -13.25 5.79 -8.63
N VAL A 99 -13.97 5.49 -9.72
CA VAL A 99 -14.03 4.12 -10.27
C VAL A 99 -12.90 3.82 -11.26
N GLU A 100 -12.23 4.86 -11.76
CA GLU A 100 -11.27 4.74 -12.86
C GLU A 100 -10.01 5.56 -12.60
N GLY A 101 -8.93 5.17 -13.28
CA GLY A 101 -7.64 5.84 -13.21
C GLY A 101 -6.86 5.47 -11.95
N ASP A 102 -5.54 5.36 -12.08
CA ASP A 102 -4.66 5.14 -10.95
C ASP A 102 -4.67 6.36 -10.02
N LEU A 103 -5.09 6.16 -8.77
CA LEU A 103 -5.07 7.22 -7.76
C LEU A 103 -3.66 7.46 -7.19
N TYR A 104 -2.70 6.58 -7.43
CA TYR A 104 -1.41 6.60 -6.74
C TYR A 104 -0.29 7.22 -7.58
N SER A 105 -0.59 7.75 -8.75
CA SER A 105 0.38 8.40 -9.64
C SER A 105 -0.27 9.42 -10.57
N SER A 106 0.56 10.22 -11.25
CA SER A 106 0.09 11.22 -12.21
C SER A 106 -0.55 10.64 -13.47
N LEU A 107 -0.13 9.46 -13.91
CA LEU A 107 -0.62 8.87 -15.16
C LEU A 107 -1.90 8.07 -14.89
N PHE A 108 -2.92 8.25 -15.73
CA PHE A 108 -4.22 7.58 -15.57
C PHE A 108 -4.09 6.04 -15.57
N GLU A 109 -3.24 5.48 -16.41
CA GLU A 109 -2.99 4.03 -16.48
C GLU A 109 -2.12 3.51 -15.32
N GLY A 110 -1.45 4.40 -14.59
CA GLY A 110 -0.47 4.08 -13.56
C GLY A 110 0.89 3.66 -14.12
N PRO A 111 1.91 3.48 -13.25
CA PRO A 111 3.22 3.00 -13.65
C PRO A 111 3.25 1.46 -13.83
N SER A 112 4.01 0.99 -14.81
CA SER A 112 4.39 -0.43 -14.92
C SER A 112 5.60 -0.79 -14.07
N ARG A 113 6.44 0.20 -13.73
CA ARG A 113 7.60 0.06 -12.84
C ARG A 113 7.95 1.39 -12.19
N VAL A 114 8.58 1.33 -11.02
CA VAL A 114 9.04 2.52 -10.29
C VAL A 114 10.44 2.36 -9.72
N LYS A 115 11.06 3.50 -9.41
CA LYS A 115 12.29 3.58 -8.64
C LYS A 115 12.22 4.74 -7.64
N ALA A 116 12.07 4.41 -6.37
CA ALA A 116 12.20 5.38 -5.27
C ALA A 116 13.62 5.96 -5.23
N GLN A 117 13.72 7.29 -5.15
CA GLN A 117 14.97 8.05 -5.07
C GLN A 117 15.26 8.44 -3.62
N PRO A 118 16.48 8.91 -3.29
CA PRO A 118 16.79 9.40 -1.95
C PRO A 118 15.78 10.43 -1.44
N ALA A 119 15.34 10.24 -0.19
CA ALA A 119 14.35 11.09 0.44
C ALA A 119 14.97 12.42 0.89
N ARG A 120 14.21 13.51 0.75
CA ARG A 120 14.42 14.71 1.57
C ARG A 120 13.73 14.49 2.91
N LEU A 121 14.45 14.71 4.01
CA LEU A 121 13.94 14.52 5.36
C LEU A 121 13.76 15.85 6.09
N ALA A 122 12.68 15.98 6.87
CA ALA A 122 12.52 17.01 7.88
C ALA A 122 11.75 16.45 9.09
N ARG A 123 12.48 16.16 10.17
CA ARG A 123 11.94 15.51 11.39
C ARG A 123 11.17 14.23 11.04
N ASP A 124 9.87 14.20 11.32
CA ASP A 124 8.97 13.08 11.10
C ASP A 124 8.25 13.14 9.75
N ILE A 125 8.78 13.90 8.79
CA ILE A 125 8.27 13.98 7.42
C ILE A 125 9.38 13.64 6.43
N ALA A 126 9.05 12.83 5.43
CA ALA A 126 9.91 12.49 4.30
C ALA A 126 9.21 12.81 2.98
N TRP A 127 9.98 13.30 2.01
CA TRP A 127 9.55 13.47 0.62
C TRP A 127 10.45 12.60 -0.26
N VAL A 128 9.87 11.57 -0.86
CA VAL A 128 10.57 10.61 -1.71
C VAL A 128 10.18 10.86 -3.15
N PRO A 129 11.08 11.39 -4.00
CA PRO A 129 10.85 11.42 -5.44
C PRO A 129 10.80 9.97 -5.95
N VAL A 130 9.83 9.66 -6.80
CA VAL A 130 9.66 8.33 -7.36
C VAL A 130 9.70 8.45 -8.87
N ARG A 131 10.75 7.91 -9.48
CA ARG A 131 10.81 7.83 -10.94
C ARG A 131 9.88 6.72 -11.40
N MET A 132 8.94 7.06 -12.25
CA MET A 132 7.89 6.17 -12.73
C MET A 132 8.05 5.95 -14.22
N PHE A 133 7.63 4.78 -14.68
CA PHE A 133 7.62 4.44 -16.09
C PHE A 133 6.37 3.67 -16.43
N PHE A 134 5.78 3.98 -17.57
CA PHE A 134 4.70 3.21 -18.17
C PHE A 134 5.18 2.61 -19.48
N ASP A 135 4.86 1.34 -19.68
CA ASP A 135 5.21 0.60 -20.89
C ASP A 135 3.90 0.19 -21.59
N ALA A 136 3.61 0.86 -22.70
CA ALA A 136 2.42 0.61 -23.51
C ALA A 136 2.61 -0.60 -24.45
N GLY A 137 3.10 -1.73 -23.93
CA GLY A 137 3.22 -2.97 -24.69
C GLY A 137 4.46 -3.10 -25.59
N GLY A 138 5.62 -2.59 -25.15
CA GLY A 138 6.92 -2.92 -25.71
C GLY A 138 7.46 -1.96 -26.78
N GLN A 139 6.91 -0.74 -26.89
CA GLN A 139 7.59 0.30 -27.66
C GLN A 139 8.81 0.83 -26.90
N ALA A 140 9.88 1.12 -27.62
CA ALA A 140 11.21 1.42 -27.07
C ALA A 140 11.27 2.63 -26.13
N ASP A 141 10.24 3.49 -26.14
CA ASP A 141 10.16 4.71 -25.34
C ASP A 141 9.10 4.58 -24.25
N ALA A 142 9.48 4.03 -23.10
CA ALA A 142 8.63 4.06 -21.92
C ALA A 142 8.38 5.51 -21.48
N THR A 143 7.11 5.91 -21.35
CA THR A 143 6.74 7.22 -20.81
C THR A 143 7.23 7.32 -19.38
N GLY A 144 8.15 8.25 -19.11
CA GLY A 144 8.74 8.44 -17.80
C GLY A 144 8.32 9.76 -17.16
N TRP A 145 8.00 9.73 -15.86
CA TRP A 145 7.72 10.92 -15.07
C TRP A 145 8.24 10.76 -13.64
N THR A 146 8.04 11.78 -12.79
CA THR A 146 8.41 11.70 -11.38
C THR A 146 7.31 12.32 -10.53
N ASP A 147 6.77 11.52 -9.62
CA ASP A 147 5.90 11.99 -8.54
C ASP A 147 6.70 12.09 -7.25
N THR A 148 6.15 12.75 -6.23
CA THR A 148 6.77 12.81 -4.90
C THR A 148 5.82 12.22 -3.88
N VAL A 149 6.23 11.12 -3.25
CA VAL A 149 5.47 10.54 -2.15
C VAL A 149 5.87 11.20 -0.83
N VAL A 150 4.86 11.62 -0.07
CA VAL A 150 5.05 12.19 1.25
C VAL A 150 4.77 11.11 2.29
N LEU A 151 5.68 10.97 3.26
CA LEU A 151 5.53 10.04 4.37
C LEU A 151 5.57 10.79 5.69
N ASN A 152 4.78 10.32 6.65
CA ASN A 152 4.88 10.73 8.04
C ASN A 152 5.45 9.58 8.88
N ARG A 153 6.26 9.92 9.87
CA ARG A 153 6.75 8.94 10.85
C ARG A 153 5.74 8.81 11.99
N ILE A 154 5.12 7.65 12.12
CA ILE A 154 4.12 7.33 13.15
C ILE A 154 4.55 6.05 13.85
N ASP A 155 4.69 6.11 15.17
CA ASP A 155 5.16 4.98 16.01
C ASP A 155 6.47 4.37 15.48
N GLY A 156 7.39 5.23 15.06
CA GLY A 156 8.70 4.84 14.53
C GLY A 156 8.71 4.40 13.06
N ARG A 157 7.55 4.22 12.41
CA ARG A 157 7.40 3.72 11.03
C ARG A 157 7.10 4.84 10.05
N TRP A 158 7.66 4.75 8.85
CA TRP A 158 7.31 5.65 7.74
C TRP A 158 6.06 5.16 7.03
N LEU A 159 5.00 5.95 7.08
CA LEU A 159 3.71 5.63 6.46
C LEU A 159 3.38 6.65 5.38
N ILE A 160 2.82 6.19 4.26
CA ILE A 160 2.40 7.01 3.12
C ILE A 160 1.29 7.95 3.57
N ALA A 161 1.57 9.25 3.49
CA ALA A 161 0.67 10.32 3.88
C ALA A 161 -0.02 10.95 2.68
N ASP A 162 0.70 11.07 1.56
CA ASP A 162 0.19 11.69 0.33
C ASP A 162 1.05 11.35 -0.89
N VAL A 163 0.54 11.67 -2.08
CA VAL A 163 1.29 11.66 -3.34
C VAL A 163 1.11 13.01 -4.01
N ASN A 164 2.21 13.73 -4.23
CA ASN A 164 2.22 14.92 -5.06
C ASN A 164 2.48 14.51 -6.50
N TYR A 165 1.52 14.78 -7.37
CA TYR A 165 1.58 14.46 -8.79
C TYR A 165 2.50 15.43 -9.51
N GLY A 166 3.56 14.92 -10.12
CA GLY A 166 4.57 15.70 -10.85
C GLY A 166 4.61 15.42 -12.36
N GLY A 167 3.74 14.56 -12.87
CA GLY A 167 3.54 14.36 -14.31
C GLY A 167 2.80 15.53 -14.94
N ASN A 168 3.12 15.84 -16.20
CA ASN A 168 2.47 16.90 -16.97
C ASN A 168 1.62 16.32 -18.10
N PHE A 169 0.67 15.45 -17.75
CA PHE A 169 -0.22 14.79 -18.70
C PHE A 169 -1.52 15.58 -18.84
N ALA A 170 -2.01 15.75 -20.07
CA ALA A 170 -3.25 16.50 -20.34
C ALA A 170 -4.49 15.91 -19.66
N PHE A 171 -4.50 14.59 -19.43
CA PHE A 171 -5.60 13.85 -18.81
C PHE A 171 -5.14 13.03 -17.58
N GLY A 172 -4.04 13.46 -16.95
CA GLY A 172 -3.51 12.82 -15.73
C GLY A 172 -3.99 13.51 -14.45
N ASN A 173 -3.62 12.92 -13.32
CA ASN A 173 -3.83 13.55 -12.02
C ASN A 173 -2.89 14.76 -11.84
N SER A 174 -3.36 15.77 -11.11
CA SER A 174 -2.58 16.95 -10.75
C SER A 174 -2.84 17.39 -9.30
N GLY A 175 -1.90 18.12 -8.70
CA GLY A 175 -1.97 18.47 -7.29
C GLY A 175 -1.49 17.31 -6.40
N ARG A 176 -2.33 16.87 -5.45
CA ARG A 176 -1.99 15.79 -4.52
C ARG A 176 -3.17 14.83 -4.30
N LEU A 177 -2.88 13.55 -4.05
CA LEU A 177 -3.89 12.50 -3.84
C LEU A 177 -4.91 12.89 -2.78
N SER A 178 -4.46 13.31 -1.59
CA SER A 178 -5.37 13.69 -0.52
C SER A 178 -6.29 14.86 -0.90
N GLY A 179 -5.81 15.77 -1.77
CA GLY A 179 -6.58 16.89 -2.32
C GLY A 179 -7.65 16.40 -3.30
N VAL A 180 -7.28 15.53 -4.25
CA VAL A 180 -8.24 14.93 -5.19
C VAL A 180 -9.37 14.20 -4.46
N LEU A 181 -9.04 13.44 -3.40
CA LEU A 181 -10.05 12.77 -2.59
C LEU A 181 -10.91 13.77 -1.82
N ALA A 182 -10.30 14.71 -1.11
CA ALA A 182 -11.03 15.67 -0.28
C ALA A 182 -11.93 16.60 -1.12
N ASP A 183 -11.43 17.10 -2.25
CA ASP A 183 -12.16 18.05 -3.10
C ASP A 183 -13.50 17.50 -3.57
N GLN A 184 -13.58 16.20 -3.85
CA GLN A 184 -14.83 15.53 -4.21
C GLN A 184 -15.62 15.09 -2.98
N LEU A 185 -14.96 14.48 -1.99
CA LEU A 185 -15.65 13.91 -0.82
C LEU A 185 -16.17 14.96 0.16
N GLU A 186 -15.67 16.20 0.15
CA GLU A 186 -16.20 17.28 0.98
C GLU A 186 -17.41 17.98 0.36
N ARG A 187 -17.65 17.79 -0.95
CA ARG A 187 -18.82 18.35 -1.64
C ARG A 187 -20.09 17.65 -1.14
N PRO A 188 -21.08 18.39 -0.64
CA PRO A 188 -22.37 17.81 -0.33
C PRO A 188 -23.01 17.25 -1.61
N ASP A 189 -23.54 16.03 -1.51
CA ASP A 189 -24.34 15.40 -2.57
C ASP A 189 -25.72 15.05 -1.98
N PRO A 190 -26.75 15.87 -2.24
CA PRO A 190 -28.09 15.64 -1.73
C PRO A 190 -28.71 14.33 -2.21
N ALA A 191 -28.37 13.85 -3.41
CA ALA A 191 -28.90 12.60 -3.95
C ALA A 191 -28.42 11.40 -3.14
N LEU A 192 -27.18 11.47 -2.63
CA LEU A 192 -26.57 10.45 -1.77
C LEU A 192 -26.85 10.63 -0.28
N LYS A 193 -27.48 11.76 0.11
CA LYS A 193 -27.50 12.25 1.51
C LYS A 193 -26.08 12.40 2.09
N TRP A 194 -25.12 12.72 1.23
CA TRP A 194 -23.72 12.89 1.59
C TRP A 194 -23.45 14.32 2.06
N THR A 195 -22.81 14.49 3.21
CA THR A 195 -22.63 15.82 3.84
C THR A 195 -21.17 16.28 3.90
N GLY A 196 -20.24 15.42 3.47
CA GLY A 196 -18.80 15.62 3.59
C GLY A 196 -18.28 15.60 5.04
N ARG A 197 -19.13 15.28 6.02
CA ARG A 197 -18.72 15.17 7.44
C ARG A 197 -17.80 13.97 7.65
N GLU A 198 -18.00 12.94 6.85
CA GLU A 198 -17.24 11.70 6.80
C GLU A 198 -15.74 12.00 6.62
N VAL A 199 -15.38 12.92 5.73
CA VAL A 199 -13.99 13.35 5.49
C VAL A 199 -13.41 14.11 6.67
N ARG A 200 -14.19 15.04 7.26
CA ARG A 200 -13.78 15.84 8.42
C ARG A 200 -13.50 14.99 9.66
N SER A 201 -14.02 13.76 9.69
CA SER A 201 -13.77 12.79 10.76
C SER A 201 -12.52 11.94 10.55
N CYS A 202 -11.89 12.00 9.37
CA CYS A 202 -10.60 11.34 9.15
C CYS A 202 -9.52 12.01 10.02
N PRO A 203 -8.73 11.20 10.75
CA PRO A 203 -7.77 11.69 11.73
C PRO A 203 -6.59 12.47 11.12
#